data_AF-A0A519MYI4-F1
#
_entry.id   AF-A0A519MYI4-F1
#
_cell.length_a   1.000
_cell.length_b   1.000
_cell.length_c   1.000
_cell.angle_alpha   90.00
_cell.angle_beta   90.00
_cell.angle_gamma   90.00
#
_symmetry.space_group_name_H-M   'P 1'
#
loop_
_entity.id
_entity.type
_entity.pdbx_description
1 polymer ?
#
loop_
_entity_poly.entity_id
_entity_poly.type
_entity_poly.pdbx_seq_one_letter_code
_entity_poly.pdbx_strand_id
1 'polypeptide(L)' 'MKKNIDLATIKNFILTNALKENVMLMLHPSNFDKLVTAGKSGANSIRVSGINVIPDDSNEIGEGEIDVLEVKFN' A
#
# COMPACT_ATOMS: atom_id res chain seq x y z
N MET A 1 11.86 9.63 13.59
CA MET A 1 12.24 9.42 12.17
C MET A 1 10.96 9.22 11.39
N LYS A 2 10.65 10.03 10.37
CA LYS A 2 9.52 9.75 9.48
C LYS A 2 9.84 8.43 8.74
N LYS A 3 9.02 7.39 8.92
CA LYS A 3 9.16 6.14 8.16
C LYS A 3 8.75 6.42 6.72
N ASN A 4 9.72 6.44 5.81
CA ASN A 4 9.42 6.54 4.39
C ASN A 4 8.99 5.16 3.89
N ILE A 5 7.76 5.04 3.38
CA ILE A 5 7.28 3.81 2.75
C ILE A 5 7.57 3.94 1.25
N ASP A 6 8.57 3.20 0.79
CA ASP A 6 8.91 3.07 -0.62
C ASP A 6 8.55 1.67 -1.17
N LEU A 7 8.78 1.46 -2.46
CA LEU A 7 8.50 0.17 -3.11
C LEU A 7 9.27 -1.00 -2.49
N ALA A 8 10.49 -0.77 -2.01
CA ALA A 8 11.30 -1.80 -1.38
C ALA A 8 10.71 -2.20 -0.01
N THR A 9 10.25 -1.22 0.75
CA THR A 9 9.57 -1.40 2.03
C THR A 9 8.30 -2.25 1.85
N ILE A 10 7.48 -1.94 0.85
CA ILE A 10 6.26 -2.70 0.56
C ILE A 10 6.58 -4.13 0.12
N LYS A 11 7.56 -4.31 -0.79
CA LYS A 11 7.98 -5.66 -1.22
C LYS A 11 8.45 -6.50 -0.04
N ASN A 12 9.28 -5.94 0.84
CA ASN A 12 9.76 -6.63 2.02
C ASN A 12 8.63 -6.95 2.99
N PHE A 13 7.66 -6.04 3.16
CA PHE A 13 6.48 -6.28 3.99
C PHE A 13 5.65 -7.46 3.46
N ILE A 14 5.38 -7.50 2.15
CA ILE A 14 4.66 -8.61 1.49
C ILE A 14 5.38 -9.94 1.72
N LEU A 15 6.71 -9.98 1.51
CA LEU A 15 7.51 -11.19 1.68
C LEU A 15 7.56 -11.66 3.14
N THR A 16 7.78 -10.73 4.07
CA THR A 16 7.91 -11.04 5.51
C THR A 16 6.61 -11.59 6.08
N ASN A 17 5.47 -11.08 5.64
CA ASN A 17 4.15 -11.52 6.10
C ASN A 17 3.53 -12.61 5.21
N ALA A 18 4.25 -13.09 4.19
CA ALA A 18 3.79 -14.10 3.24
C ALA A 18 2.40 -13.79 2.64
N LEU A 19 2.14 -12.52 2.33
CA LEU A 19 0.84 -12.06 1.83
C LEU A 19 0.55 -12.65 0.44
N LYS A 20 -0.73 -12.95 0.20
CA LYS A 20 -1.23 -13.58 -1.04
C LYS A 20 -2.33 -12.73 -1.68
N GLU A 21 -2.74 -13.11 -2.88
CA GLU A 21 -3.62 -12.33 -3.78
C GLU A 21 -5.00 -11.94 -3.20
N ASN A 22 -5.41 -12.53 -2.08
CA ASN A 22 -6.65 -12.24 -1.36
C ASN A 22 -6.55 -11.08 -0.36
N VAL A 23 -5.49 -10.29 -0.40
CA VAL A 23 -5.36 -9.08 0.41
C VAL A 23 -5.01 -7.86 -0.44
N MET A 24 -5.29 -6.69 0.11
CA MET A 24 -4.80 -5.42 -0.36
C MET A 24 -4.01 -4.73 0.75
N LEU A 25 -3.09 -3.85 0.37
CA LEU A 25 -2.39 -2.98 1.31
C LEU A 25 -2.99 -1.59 1.25
N MET A 26 -3.31 -1.04 2.42
CA MET A 26 -3.76 0.34 2.54
C MET A 26 -2.64 1.19 3.13
N LEU A 27 -2.48 2.40 2.58
CA LEU A 27 -1.48 3.38 3.01
C LEU A 27 -2.12 4.74 3.18
N HIS A 28 -1.63 5.54 4.14
CA HIS A 28 -1.99 6.95 4.19
C HIS A 28 -1.76 7.63 2.82
N PRO A 29 -2.67 8.51 2.34
CA PRO A 29 -2.59 9.12 1.00
C PRO A 29 -1.23 9.76 0.71
N SER A 30 -0.61 10.43 1.69
CA SER A 30 0.71 11.03 1.49
C SER A 30 1.84 10.01 1.25
N ASN A 31 1.72 8.78 1.76
CA ASN A 31 2.68 7.70 1.45
C ASN A 31 2.41 7.13 0.07
N PHE A 32 1.13 6.94 -0.26
CA PHE A 32 0.71 6.48 -1.57
C PHE A 32 1.13 7.45 -2.69
N ASP A 33 0.91 8.74 -2.52
CA ASP A 33 1.31 9.77 -3.49
C ASP A 33 2.83 9.80 -3.71
N LYS A 34 3.62 9.58 -2.65
CA LYS A 34 5.09 9.48 -2.77
C LYS A 34 5.51 8.25 -3.57
N LEU A 35 4.74 7.17 -3.55
CA LEU A 35 4.96 5.97 -4.36
C LEU A 35 4.54 6.17 -5.82
N VAL A 36 3.46 6.92 -6.03
CA VAL A 36 2.92 7.25 -7.35
C VAL A 36 3.69 8.44 -7.92
N THR A 37 4.85 8.19 -8.51
CA THR A 37 5.63 9.24 -9.20
C THR A 37 4.79 9.92 -10.30
N ALA A 38 5.04 11.21 -10.53
CA ALA A 38 4.25 12.20 -11.28
C ALA A 38 3.65 11.79 -12.66
N GLY A 39 4.10 10.70 -13.29
CA GLY A 39 3.48 10.14 -14.51
C GLY A 39 2.27 9.24 -14.28
N LYS A 40 1.93 8.92 -13.02
CA LYS A 40 0.76 8.11 -12.61
C LYS A 40 -0.17 8.86 -11.66
N SER A 41 -0.02 10.17 -11.54
CA SER A 41 -0.87 11.02 -10.69
C SER A 41 -2.34 10.80 -11.06
N GLY A 42 -3.15 10.39 -10.08
CA GLY A 42 -4.55 9.97 -10.28
C GLY A 42 -4.79 8.46 -10.37
N ALA A 43 -3.76 7.62 -10.24
CA ALA A 43 -3.95 6.18 -10.06
C ALA A 43 -4.54 5.89 -8.67
N ASN A 44 -5.72 5.26 -8.62
CA ASN A 44 -6.35 4.87 -7.34
C ASN A 44 -5.77 3.58 -6.74
N SER A 45 -4.85 2.93 -7.45
CA SER A 45 -4.14 1.75 -6.96
C SER A 45 -2.84 1.54 -7.73
N ILE A 46 -1.87 0.87 -7.09
CA ILE A 46 -0.69 0.32 -7.75
C ILE A 46 -0.53 -1.15 -7.38
N ARG A 47 -0.01 -1.96 -8.30
CA ARG A 47 0.26 -3.38 -8.03
C ARG A 47 1.74 -3.58 -7.69
N VAL A 48 2.00 -4.19 -6.54
CA VAL A 48 3.35 -4.54 -6.06
C VAL A 48 3.36 -6.03 -5.74
N SER A 49 4.21 -6.80 -6.43
CA SER A 49 4.34 -8.26 -6.23
C SER A 49 3.01 -9.02 -6.26
N GLY A 50 2.07 -8.61 -7.13
CA GLY A 50 0.75 -9.23 -7.24
C GLY A 50 -0.32 -8.69 -6.27
N ILE A 51 0.09 -7.93 -5.25
CA ILE A 51 -0.81 -7.31 -4.25
C ILE A 51 -1.17 -5.89 -4.69
N ASN A 52 -2.44 -5.52 -4.55
CA ASN A 52 -2.87 -4.14 -4.78
C ASN A 52 -2.54 -3.29 -3.55
N VAL A 53 -1.96 -2.13 -3.79
CA VAL A 53 -1.73 -1.08 -2.79
C VAL A 53 -2.67 0.07 -3.14
N ILE A 54 -3.40 0.59 -2.16
CA ILE A 54 -4.39 1.65 -2.31
C ILE A 54 -4.19 2.74 -1.25
N PRO A 55 -4.60 3.99 -1.53
CA PRO A 55 -4.68 5.01 -0.50
C PRO A 55 -5.81 4.69 0.49
N ASP A 56 -5.64 5.11 1.73
CA ASP A 56 -6.69 5.13 2.76
C ASP A 56 -7.51 6.41 2.65
N ASP A 57 -8.76 6.26 2.23
CA ASP A 57 -9.72 7.37 2.08
C ASP A 57 -10.52 7.64 3.37
N SER A 58 -10.41 6.77 4.38
CA SER A 58 -11.11 6.86 5.67
C SER A 58 -10.27 7.51 6.79
N ASN A 59 -8.99 7.79 6.53
CA ASN A 59 -8.07 8.41 7.47
C ASN A 59 -7.93 7.60 8.78
N GLU A 60 -7.92 6.27 8.65
CA GLU A 60 -7.69 5.30 9.71
C GLU A 60 -6.20 4.98 9.89
N ILE A 61 -5.39 5.18 8.84
CA ILE A 61 -3.97 4.80 8.80
C ILE A 61 -3.06 6.02 8.94
N GLY A 62 -2.12 5.97 9.88
CA GLY A 62 -1.14 7.04 10.06
C GLY A 62 -0.05 7.09 8.98
N GLU A 63 0.57 8.26 8.78
CA GLU A 63 1.73 8.39 7.89
C GLU A 63 2.87 7.44 8.35
N GLY A 64 3.32 6.57 7.46
CA GLY A 64 4.37 5.58 7.74
C GLY A 64 3.88 4.25 8.30
N GLU A 65 2.56 4.01 8.28
CA GLU A 65 1.93 2.73 8.60
C GLU A 65 1.47 2.01 7.33
N ILE A 66 1.40 0.67 7.42
CA ILE A 66 0.86 -0.20 6.38
C ILE A 66 -0.22 -1.03 7.05
N ASP A 67 -1.43 -0.98 6.52
CA ASP A 67 -2.51 -1.86 6.94
C ASP A 67 -2.83 -2.91 5.87
N VAL A 68 -3.39 -4.03 6.30
CA VAL A 68 -3.75 -5.16 5.43
C VAL A 68 -5.26 -5.32 5.42
N LEU A 69 -5.86 -5.12 4.26
CA LEU A 69 -7.28 -5.34 4.03
C LEU A 69 -7.50 -6.73 3.41
N GLU A 70 -8.14 -7.63 4.16
CA GLU A 70 -8.55 -8.94 3.62
C GLU A 70 -9.73 -8.79 2.66
N VAL A 71 -9.58 -9.35 1.46
CA VAL A 71 -10.65 -9.42 0.46
C VAL A 71 -11.24 -10.82 0.50
N LYS A 72 -12.45 -10.94 1.05
CA LYS A 72 -13.21 -12.19 0.98
C LYS A 72 -13.92 -12.27 -0.37
N PHE A 73 -13.52 -13.23 -1.18
CA PHE A 73 -14.30 -13.65 -2.34
C PHE A 73 -15.37 -14.61 -1.85
N ASN A 74 -16.65 -14.22 -1.95
CA ASN A 74 -17.79 -15.13 -1.76
C ASN A 74 -17.94 -16.07 -2.95
#